data_AF-A0A497CAN5-F1
#
_entry.id   AF-A0A497CAN5-F1
#
_cell.length_a   1.000
_cell.length_b   1.000
_cell.length_c   1.000
_cell.angle_alpha   90.00
_cell.angle_beta   90.00
_cell.angle_gamma   90.00
#
_symmetry.space_group_name_H-M   'P 1'
#
loop_
_entity.id
_entity.type
_entity.pdbx_description
1 polymer ?
#
loop_
_entity_poly.entity_id
_entity_poly.type
_entity_poly.pdbx_seq_one_letter_code
_entity_poly.pdbx_strand_id
1 'polypeptide(L)' 'MKKIEVTAQFTASGKIIPHSFCIGKNSHRVHSFGRQWADEVGKHFLVMDINAQTYHLVFSPQECTWHIAAGSQAPAVSV' A
#
# COMPACT_ATOMS: atom_id res chain seq x y z
N MET A 1 -9.29 7.46 5.70
CA MET A 1 -8.69 6.49 4.75
C MET A 1 -9.78 5.93 3.86
N LYS A 2 -9.46 5.44 2.65
CA LYS A 2 -10.46 4.87 1.73
C LYS A 2 -10.18 3.38 1.52
N LYS A 3 -11.19 2.53 1.65
CA LYS A 3 -11.06 1.08 1.41
C LYS A 3 -10.77 0.81 -0.06
N ILE A 4 -9.86 -0.13 -0.33
CA ILE A 4 -9.43 -0.51 -1.68
C ILE A 4 -9.27 -2.03 -1.76
N GLU A 5 -9.26 -2.54 -2.99
CA GLU A 5 -8.87 -3.92 -3.28
C GLU A 5 -7.36 -3.96 -3.55
N VAL A 6 -6.69 -4.97 -3.00
CA VAL A 6 -5.25 -5.17 -3.18
C VAL A 6 -4.98 -6.64 -3.45
N THR A 7 -4.25 -6.93 -4.52
CA THR A 7 -3.63 -8.24 -4.72
C THR A 7 -2.27 -8.22 -4.04
N ALA A 8 -2.10 -9.04 -3.01
CA ALA A 8 -0.86 -9.16 -2.27
C ALA A 8 -0.49 -10.63 -2.03
N GLN A 9 0.80 -10.93 -2.04
CA GLN A 9 1.34 -12.23 -1.65
C GLN A 9 1.70 -12.21 -0.16
N PHE A 10 1.26 -13.23 0.56
CA PHE A 10 1.73 -13.54 1.90
C PHE A 10 2.75 -14.67 1.79
N THR A 11 3.97 -14.40 2.22
CA THR A 11 5.04 -15.40 2.27
C THR A 11 4.92 -16.26 3.53
N ALA A 12 5.55 -17.44 3.53
CA ALA A 12 5.60 -18.30 4.71
C ALA A 12 6.25 -17.64 5.93
N SER A 13 7.10 -16.63 5.74
CA SER A 13 7.70 -15.84 6.82
C SER A 13 6.80 -14.71 7.34
N GLY A 14 5.55 -14.62 6.86
CA GLY A 14 4.60 -13.57 7.25
C GLY A 14 4.85 -12.20 6.60
N LYS A 15 5.80 -12.10 5.66
CA LYS A 15 5.99 -10.89 4.85
C LYS A 15 4.84 -10.75 3.85
N ILE A 16 4.35 -9.52 3.71
CA ILE A 16 3.27 -9.15 2.79
C ILE A 16 3.91 -8.37 1.63
N ILE A 17 3.58 -8.75 0.40
CA ILE A 17 4.12 -8.15 -0.82
C ILE A 17 2.95 -7.70 -1.70
N PRO A 18 2.65 -6.38 -1.76
CA PRO A 18 1.64 -5.86 -2.68
C PRO A 18 2.09 -5.98 -4.13
N HIS A 19 1.20 -6.44 -5.02
CA HIS A 19 1.45 -6.55 -6.46
C HIS A 19 0.62 -5.58 -7.30
N SER A 20 -0.64 -5.36 -6.91
CA SER A 20 -1.54 -4.42 -7.56
C SER A 20 -2.65 -3.98 -6.63
N PHE A 21 -3.27 -2.85 -6.92
CA PHE A 21 -4.42 -2.35 -6.18
C PHE A 21 -5.39 -1.57 -7.05
N CYS A 22 -6.65 -1.48 -6.63
CA CYS A 22 -7.70 -0.78 -7.37
C CYS A 22 -8.20 0.44 -6.61
N ILE A 23 -8.18 1.60 -7.25
CA ILE A 23 -8.87 2.81 -6.78
C ILE A 23 -10.13 2.99 -7.63
N GLY A 24 -11.27 2.55 -7.10
CA GLY A 24 -12.51 2.49 -7.89
C GLY A 24 -12.35 1.49 -9.04
N LYS A 25 -12.44 1.96 -10.29
CA LYS A 25 -12.27 1.12 -11.49
C LYS A 25 -10.84 1.11 -12.04
N ASN A 26 -9.94 1.93 -11.48
CA ASN A 26 -8.57 2.07 -11.97
C ASN A 26 -7.66 1.08 -11.26
N SER A 27 -6.98 0.23 -12.02
CA SER A 27 -5.99 -0.72 -11.51
C SER A 27 -4.59 -0.13 -11.62
N HIS A 28 -3.82 -0.25 -10.54
CA HIS A 28 -2.46 0.21 -10.43
C HIS A 28 -1.55 -0.97 -10.13
N ARG A 29 -0.58 -1.22 -11.01
CA ARG A 29 0.46 -2.23 -10.79
C ARG A 29 1.56 -1.63 -9.93
N VAL A 30 1.92 -2.33 -8.84
CA VAL A 30 3.04 -1.95 -7.99
C VAL A 30 4.34 -2.25 -8.76
N HIS A 31 5.11 -1.20 -9.04
CA HIS A 31 6.43 -1.31 -9.65
C HIS A 31 7.51 -1.56 -8.60
N SER A 32 7.45 -0.81 -7.50
CA SER A 32 8.34 -1.00 -6.36
C SER A 32 7.61 -0.65 -5.05
N PHE A 33 8.14 -1.11 -3.92
CA PHE A 33 7.67 -0.69 -2.61
C PHE A 33 8.87 -0.44 -1.71
N GLY A 34 8.79 0.66 -0.96
CA GLY A 34 9.87 1.13 -0.11
C GLY A 34 9.61 0.79 1.35
N ARG A 35 9.51 1.84 2.17
CA ARG A 35 9.36 1.73 3.62
C ARG A 35 8.09 0.97 3.98
N GLN A 36 8.26 0.04 4.91
CA GLN A 36 7.19 -0.69 5.57
C GLN A 36 7.34 -0.52 7.07
N TRP A 37 6.23 -0.32 7.77
CA TRP A 37 6.21 -0.22 9.22
C TRP A 37 4.87 -0.72 9.73
N ALA A 38 4.78 -0.95 11.03
CA ALA A 38 3.54 -1.32 11.69
C ALA A 38 3.29 -0.36 12.86
N ASP A 39 2.04 -0.01 13.07
CA ASP A 39 1.56 0.73 14.23
C ASP A 39 0.19 0.19 14.65
N GLU A 40 -0.51 0.91 15.53
CA GLU A 40 -1.83 0.53 16.06
C GLU A 40 -2.92 0.45 14.98
N VAL A 41 -2.75 1.15 13.84
CA VAL A 41 -3.71 1.17 12.73
C VAL A 41 -3.51 -0.02 11.79
N GLY A 42 -2.27 -0.49 11.65
CA GLY A 42 -1.98 -1.71 10.90
C GLY A 42 -0.58 -1.74 10.30
N LYS A 43 -0.45 -2.51 9.21
CA LYS A 43 0.80 -2.59 8.44
C LYS A 43 0.76 -1.58 7.30
N HIS A 44 1.73 -0.70 7.25
CA HIS A 44 1.86 0.37 6.27
C HIS A 44 2.86 0.01 5.18
N PHE A 45 2.52 0.38 3.95
CA PHE A 45 3.32 0.13 2.76
C PHE A 45 3.37 1.40 1.92
N LEU A 46 4.58 1.91 1.68
CA LEU A 46 4.80 2.92 0.66
C LEU A 46 5.09 2.21 -0.68
N VAL A 47 4.19 2.33 -1.64
CA VAL A 47 4.30 1.69 -2.94
C VAL A 47 4.41 2.73 -4.05
N MET A 48 5.09 2.38 -5.13
CA MET A 48 5.18 3.19 -6.33
C MET A 48 4.60 2.40 -7.49
N ASP A 49 3.76 3.04 -8.31
CA ASP A 49 3.24 2.43 -9.53
C ASP A 49 4.22 2.59 -10.71
N ILE A 50 3.83 2.05 -11.87
CA ILE A 50 4.63 2.12 -13.11
C ILE A 50 4.78 3.54 -13.67
N ASN A 51 3.96 4.50 -13.22
CA ASN A 51 4.00 5.90 -13.62
C ASN A 51 4.79 6.74 -12.62
N ALA A 52 5.58 6.10 -11.75
CA ALA A 52 6.32 6.72 -10.65
C ALA A 52 5.43 7.44 -9.62
N GLN A 53 4.13 7.15 -9.58
CA GLN A 53 3.24 7.71 -8.57
C GLN A 53 3.34 6.90 -7.28
N THR A 54 3.60 7.58 -6.18
CA THR A 54 3.70 6.97 -4.86
C THR A 54 2.33 6.95 -4.19
N TYR A 55 2.05 5.87 -3.46
CA TYR A 55 0.83 5.62 -2.71
C TYR A 55 1.14 5.03 -1.35
N HIS A 56 0.33 5.38 -0.36
CA HIS A 56 0.41 4.85 1.01
C HIS A 56 -0.73 3.89 1.25
N LEU A 57 -0.42 2.59 1.25
CA LEU A 57 -1.38 1.52 1.53
C LEU A 57 -1.27 1.09 2.99
N VAL A 58 -2.40 0.74 3.59
CA VAL A 58 -2.50 0.28 4.97
C VAL A 58 -3.32 -1.00 5.00
N PHE A 59 -2.73 -2.08 5.51
CA PHE A 59 -3.40 -3.35 5.76
C PHE A 59 -3.77 -3.45 7.24
N SER A 60 -5.07 -3.55 7.53
CA SER A 60 -5.59 -3.85 8.87
C SER A 60 -5.68 -5.37 9.04
N PRO A 61 -4.84 -5.99 9.90
CA PRO A 61 -4.86 -7.44 10.08
C PRO A 61 -6.11 -7.92 10.83
N GLN A 62 -6.70 -7.08 11.68
CA GLN A 62 -7.87 -7.42 12.48
C GLN A 62 -9.12 -7.57 11.62
N GLU A 63 -9.27 -6.69 10.64
CA GLU A 63 -10.41 -6.68 9.73
C GLU A 63 -10.14 -7.40 8.41
N CYS A 64 -8.88 -7.77 8.14
CA CYS A 64 -8.42 -8.26 6.85
C CYS A 64 -8.77 -7.31 5.69
N THR A 65 -8.64 -5.99 5.92
CA THR A 65 -9.01 -4.94 4.96
C THR A 65 -7.81 -4.09 4.54
N TRP A 66 -7.81 -3.65 3.29
CA TRP A 66 -6.84 -2.69 2.76
C TRP A 66 -7.44 -1.32 2.61
N HIS A 67 -6.63 -0.31 2.90
CA HIS A 67 -6.97 1.09 2.79
C HIS A 67 -5.87 1.87 2.09
N ILE A 68 -6.25 2.97 1.45
CA ILE A 68 -5.33 4.02 1.04
C ILE A 68 -5.44 5.20 2.03
N ALA A 69 -4.31 5.68 2.51
CA ALA A 69 -4.25 6.86 3.36
C ALA A 69 -4.56 8.13 2.53
N ALA A 70 -5.22 9.11 3.15
CA ALA A 70 -5.52 10.39 2.50
C ALA A 70 -4.22 11.21 2.36
N GLY A 71 -4.07 11.97 1.27
CA GLY A 71 -2.84 12.71 0.98
C GLY A 71 -1.67 11.84 0.51
N SER A 72 -1.96 10.68 -0.11
CA SER A 72 -0.99 9.62 -0.42
C SER A 72 0.04 9.94 -1.52
N GLN A 73 0.07 11.15 -2.08
CA GLN A 73 1.34 11.69 -2.58
C GLN A 73 2.21 11.96 -1.37
N ALA A 74 3.08 11.00 -1.04
CA ALA A 74 4.12 11.24 -0.04
C ALA A 74 4.83 12.56 -0.37
N PRO A 75 5.08 13.44 0.63
CA PRO A 75 5.83 14.65 0.39
C PRO A 75 7.17 14.28 -0.24
N ALA A 76 7.61 15.07 -1.23
CA ALA A 76 8.96 14.96 -1.75
C ALA A 76 9.93 15.03 -0.57
N VAL A 77 10.71 13.98 -0.38
CA VAL A 77 11.78 13.99 0.62
C VAL A 77 12.80 15.00 0.10
N SER A 78 12.81 16.20 0.66
CA SER A 78 13.92 17.14 0.48
C SER A 78 15.14 16.53 1.16
N VAL A 79 16.18 16.31 0.36
CA VAL A 79 17.51 15.86 0.79
C VAL A 79 18.25 17.01 1.46
#